data_AF-A0A524MG45-F1
#
_entry.id   AF-A0A524MG45-F1
#
_cell.length_a   1.000
_cell.length_b   1.000
_cell.length_c   1.000
_cell.angle_alpha   90.00
_cell.angle_beta   90.00
_cell.angle_gamma   90.00
#
_symmetry.space_group_name_H-M   'P 1'
#
loop_
_entity.id
_entity.type
_entity.pdbx_description
1 polymer ?
#
loop_
_entity_poly.entity_id
_entity_poly.type
_entity_poly.pdbx_seq_one_letter_code
_entity_poly.pdbx_strand_id
1 'polypeptide(L)' 'MNDTNNNNDVTEIEAVGKVQRIGQVLQAARLAQVMSIQDIARQLRLSERQIAAIEEDDYSIF' A
#
# COMPACT_ATOMS: atom_id res chain seq x y z
N MET A 1 18.05 -44.99 4.85
CA MET A 1 17.45 -44.03 3.92
C MET A 1 16.60 -43.09 4.75
N ASN A 2 16.95 -41.80 4.82
CA ASN A 2 16.16 -40.81 5.53
C ASN A 2 15.65 -39.87 4.44
N ASP A 3 14.37 -39.98 4.10
CA ASP A 3 13.75 -39.19 3.06
C ASP A 3 13.63 -37.75 3.54
N THR A 4 14.40 -36.88 2.89
CA THR A 4 14.26 -35.44 2.96
C THR A 4 12.88 -35.07 2.44
N ASN A 5 11.95 -34.67 3.31
CA ASN A 5 10.78 -33.94 2.87
C ASN A 5 10.81 -32.50 3.41
N ASN A 6 11.30 -31.68 2.50
CA ASN A 6 11.51 -30.24 2.56
C ASN A 6 10.14 -29.57 2.45
N ASN A 7 9.50 -29.36 3.59
CA ASN A 7 8.29 -28.54 3.71
C ASN A 7 8.67 -27.04 3.64
N ASN A 8 9.23 -26.63 2.50
CA ASN A 8 9.56 -25.24 2.18
C ASN A 8 8.50 -24.65 1.22
N ASP A 9 7.26 -25.12 1.28
CA ASP A 9 6.24 -24.85 0.24
C ASP A 9 4.96 -24.25 0.82
N VAL A 10 5.08 -23.35 1.81
CA VAL A 10 3.92 -22.59 2.31
C VAL A 10 4.13 -21.08 2.21
N THR A 11 5.31 -20.61 1.79
CA THR A 11 5.64 -19.18 1.65
C THR A 11 5.62 -18.67 0.20
N GLU A 12 5.01 -19.40 -0.73
CA GLU A 12 4.94 -18.95 -2.15
C GLU A 12 3.51 -18.78 -2.70
N ILE A 13 2.47 -19.14 -1.92
CA ILE A 13 1.06 -19.09 -2.39
C ILE A 13 0.28 -17.87 -1.86
N GLU A 14 0.84 -17.04 -0.97
CA GLU A 14 0.21 -15.76 -0.59
C GLU A 14 0.52 -14.60 -1.56
N ALA A 15 1.33 -14.85 -2.60
CA ALA A 15 1.74 -13.84 -3.58
C ALA A 15 0.86 -13.79 -4.84
N VAL A 16 -0.22 -14.59 -4.92
CA VAL A 16 -1.16 -14.56 -6.04
C VAL A 16 -2.31 -13.57 -5.71
N GLY A 17 -2.09 -12.30 -6.05
CA GLY A 17 -3.17 -11.40 -6.42
C GLY A 17 -3.81 -10.55 -5.33
N LYS A 18 -3.06 -10.07 -4.33
CA LYS A 18 -3.57 -8.99 -3.46
C LYS A 18 -3.61 -7.70 -4.29
N VAL A 19 -4.77 -7.38 -4.87
CA VAL A 19 -5.01 -6.08 -5.52
C VAL A 19 -4.69 -5.01 -4.48
N GLN A 20 -3.56 -4.32 -4.67
CA GLN A 20 -3.19 -3.22 -3.78
C GLN A 20 -4.28 -2.16 -3.88
N ARG A 21 -4.81 -1.73 -2.74
CA ARG A 21 -5.82 -0.67 -2.74
C ARG A 21 -5.15 0.64 -3.14
N ILE A 22 -5.92 1.51 -3.80
CA ILE A 22 -5.40 2.75 -4.36
C ILE A 22 -4.71 3.62 -3.29
N GLY A 23 -5.22 3.61 -2.05
CA GLY A 23 -4.59 4.27 -0.91
C GLY A 23 -3.19 3.79 -0.60
N GLN A 24 -2.98 2.47 -0.62
CA GLN A 24 -1.69 1.84 -0.37
C GLN A 24 -0.69 2.16 -1.47
N VAL A 25 -1.14 2.17 -2.73
CA VAL A 25 -0.31 2.54 -3.88
C VAL A 25 0.12 4.01 -3.78
N LEU A 26 -0.80 4.90 -3.45
CA LEU A 26 -0.51 6.33 -3.29
C LEU A 26 0.48 6.58 -2.15
N GLN A 27 0.24 5.98 -0.98
CA GLN A 27 1.11 6.09 0.19
C GLN A 27 2.53 5.60 -0.13
N ALA A 28 2.67 4.43 -0.76
CA ALA A 28 3.97 3.88 -1.14
C ALA A 28 4.73 4.81 -2.11
N ALA A 29 4.04 5.33 -3.14
CA ALA A 29 4.64 6.24 -4.11
C ALA A 29 5.08 7.58 -3.47
N ARG A 30 4.30 8.11 -2.52
CA ARG A 30 4.63 9.32 -1.76
C ARG A 30 5.88 9.12 -0.91
N LEU A 31 5.93 8.01 -0.16
CA LEU A 31 7.06 7.70 0.72
C LEU A 31 8.34 7.41 -0.07
N ALA A 32 8.24 6.72 -1.20
CA ALA A 32 9.38 6.48 -2.09
C ALA A 32 9.99 7.77 -2.66
N GLN A 33 9.18 8.83 -2.77
CA GLN A 33 9.61 10.16 -3.21
C GLN A 33 9.95 11.11 -2.06
N VAL A 34 9.93 10.64 -0.81
CA VAL A 34 10.21 11.44 0.40
C VAL A 34 9.28 12.66 0.49
N MET A 35 8.03 12.51 0.07
CA MET A 35 7.03 13.58 0.10
C MET A 35 6.20 13.54 1.38
N SER A 36 5.92 14.71 1.96
CA SER A 36 4.92 14.83 3.02
C SER A 36 3.50 14.75 2.45
N ILE A 37 2.50 14.58 3.32
CA ILE A 37 1.08 14.68 2.95
C ILE A 37 0.78 16.05 2.32
N GLN A 38 1.36 17.12 2.85
CA GLN A 38 1.20 18.48 2.33
C GLN A 38 1.78 18.63 0.92
N ASP A 39 2.92 17.99 0.63
CA ASP A 39 3.56 18.08 -0.69
C ASP A 39 2.72 17.41 -1.77
N ILE A 40 2.23 16.19 -1.51
CA ILE A 40 1.37 15.48 -2.47
C ILE A 40 0.01 16.17 -2.61
N ALA A 41 -0.54 16.74 -1.53
CA ALA A 41 -1.78 17.51 -1.53
C ALA A 41 -1.67 18.71 -2.49
N ARG A 42 -0.56 19.46 -2.41
CA ARG A 42 -0.27 20.58 -3.31
C ARG A 42 -0.14 20.13 -4.76
N GLN A 43 0.58 19.02 -5.01
CA GLN A 43 0.82 18.49 -6.35
C GLN A 43 -0.49 18.02 -7.02
N LEU A 44 -1.35 17.33 -6.27
CA LEU A 44 -2.63 16.80 -6.78
C LEU A 44 -3.78 17.81 -6.69
N ARG A 45 -3.56 18.99 -6.10
CA ARG A 45 -4.57 20.02 -5.83
C ARG A 45 -5.75 19.50 -5.00
N LEU A 46 -5.42 18.70 -3.98
CA LEU A 46 -6.34 18.16 -2.98
C LEU A 46 -6.01 18.74 -1.61
N SER A 47 -6.96 18.66 -0.67
CA SER A 47 -6.67 18.97 0.74
C SER A 47 -5.90 17.81 1.41
N GLU A 48 -5.15 18.13 2.46
CA GLU A 48 -4.44 17.12 3.27
C GLU A 48 -5.40 16.06 3.83
N ARG A 49 -6.62 16.47 4.23
CA ARG A 49 -7.68 15.55 4.69
C ARG A 49 -8.12 14.57 3.60
N GLN A 50 -8.24 15.03 2.35
CA GLN A 50 -8.59 14.15 1.24
C GLN A 50 -7.47 13.16 0.90
N ILE A 51 -6.20 13.59 1.01
CA ILE A 51 -5.06 12.68 0.84
C ILE A 51 -5.06 11.61 1.92
N ALA A 52 -5.23 12.00 3.19
CA ALA A 52 -5.33 11.05 4.31
C ALA A 52 -6.48 10.04 4.11
N ALA A 53 -7.67 10.53 3.73
CA ALA A 53 -8.82 9.69 3.40
C ALA A 53 -8.52 8.63 2.34
N ILE A 54 -7.81 9.03 1.27
CA ILE A 54 -7.41 8.11 0.20
C ILE A 54 -6.37 7.11 0.73
N GLU A 55 -5.32 7.56 1.40
CA GLU A 55 -4.26 6.67 1.92
C GLU A 55 -4.77 5.66 2.96
N GLU A 56 -5.76 6.04 3.76
CA GLU A 56 -6.39 5.21 4.79
C GLU A 56 -7.55 4.35 4.23
N ASP A 57 -7.96 4.59 2.98
CA ASP A 57 -9.20 4.11 2.38
C ASP A 57 -10.45 4.40 3.26
N ASP A 58 -10.40 5.48 4.04
CA ASP A 58 -11.52 5.97 4.84
C ASP A 58 -12.15 7.17 4.15
N TYR A 59 -13.20 6.91 3.38
CA TYR A 59 -13.97 7.92 2.67
C TYR A 59 -15.15 8.45 3.49
N SER A 60 -15.34 7.97 4.73
CA SER A 60 -16.42 8.44 5.60
C SER A 60 -16.16 9.83 6.16
N ILE A 61 -14.91 10.30 6.09
CA ILE A 61 -14.47 11.61 6.58
C ILE A 61 -14.66 12.74 5.56
N PHE A 62 -15.44 12.55 4.49
CA PHE A 62 -15.87 13.62 3.58
C PHE A 62 -17.04 14.43 4.13
#